data_AF-A0A1H8UK03-F1
#
_entry.id   AF-A0A1H8UK03-F1
#
_cell.length_a   1.000
_cell.length_b   1.000
_cell.length_c   1.000
_cell.angle_alpha   90.00
_cell.angle_beta   90.00
_cell.angle_gamma   90.00
#
_symmetry.space_group_name_H-M   'P 1'
#
loop_
_entity.id
_entity.type
_entity.pdbx_description
1 polymer ?
#
loop_
_entity_poly.entity_id
_entity_poly.type
_entity_poly.pdbx_seq_one_letter_code
_entity_poly.pdbx_strand_id
1 'polypeptide(L)'
;MHRAAYCKIAKVVAVEKKVRRRRDDIIAAVELGISNGRVEAINNKIKVTVRMGYGFRNTDNLVALLMLRCGDCQPQLPGRPVKARKKGVKGAKSVAA
;
A
#
# COMPACT_ATOMS: atom_id res chain seq x y z
N MET A 1 3.15 -24.97 -11.92
CA MET A 1 2.37 -24.07 -12.79
C MET A 1 1.77 -24.76 -14.02
N HIS A 2 2.37 -25.84 -14.55
CA HIS A 2 1.91 -26.53 -15.76
C HIS A 2 0.38 -26.84 -15.77
N ARG A 3 -0.16 -27.46 -14.72
CA ARG A 3 -1.60 -27.79 -14.65
C ARG A 3 -2.55 -26.59 -14.78
N ALA A 4 -2.18 -25.42 -14.26
CA ALA A 4 -3.00 -24.22 -14.34
C ALA A 4 -2.97 -23.58 -15.75
N ALA A 5 -1.86 -23.73 -16.48
CA ALA A 5 -1.72 -23.23 -17.85
C ALA A 5 -2.56 -24.02 -18.86
N TYR A 6 -2.71 -25.33 -18.66
CA TYR A 6 -3.47 -26.23 -19.54
C TYR A 6 -4.91 -26.50 -19.08
N CYS A 7 -5.38 -25.82 -18.03
CA CYS A 7 -6.76 -25.99 -17.60
C CYS A 7 -7.73 -25.30 -18.58
N LYS A 8 -8.94 -25.86 -18.75
CA LYS A 8 -9.97 -25.31 -19.63
C LYS A 8 -10.73 -24.10 -19.03
N ILE A 9 -10.30 -23.60 -17.87
CA ILE A 9 -10.95 -22.48 -17.18
C ILE A 9 -10.20 -21.19 -17.51
N ALA A 10 -10.78 -20.37 -18.40
CA ALA A 10 -10.14 -19.16 -18.91
C ALA A 10 -9.61 -18.21 -17.80
N LYS A 11 -10.37 -18.03 -16.71
CA LYS A 11 -9.96 -17.18 -15.57
C LYS A 11 -8.69 -17.70 -14.89
N VAL A 12 -8.55 -19.01 -14.74
CA VAL A 12 -7.38 -19.63 -14.10
C VAL A 12 -6.14 -19.49 -14.99
N VAL A 13 -6.30 -19.71 -16.30
CA VAL A 13 -5.22 -19.49 -17.28
C VAL A 13 -4.77 -18.02 -17.28
N ALA A 14 -5.69 -17.06 -17.16
CA ALA A 14 -5.35 -15.65 -17.07
C ALA A 14 -4.51 -15.31 -15.82
N VAL A 15 -4.87 -15.90 -14.67
CA VAL A 15 -4.11 -15.77 -13.42
C VAL A 15 -2.72 -16.40 -13.57
N GLU A 16 -2.62 -17.61 -14.12
CA GLU A 16 -1.33 -18.27 -14.38
C GLU A 16 -0.42 -17.37 -15.23
N LYS A 17 -0.95 -16.82 -16.34
CA LYS A 17 -0.20 -15.91 -17.21
C LYS A 17 0.28 -14.64 -16.49
N LYS A 18 -0.47 -14.16 -15.49
CA LYS A 18 -0.09 -12.99 -14.69
C LYS A 18 0.97 -13.34 -13.65
N VAL A 19 0.83 -14.48 -12.99
CA VAL A 19 1.83 -15.00 -12.04
C VAL A 19 3.15 -15.27 -12.73
N ARG A 20 3.12 -15.91 -13.91
CA ARG A 20 4.33 -16.18 -14.71
C ARG A 20 5.04 -14.89 -15.13
N ARG A 21 4.28 -13.86 -15.54
CA ARG A 21 4.82 -12.53 -15.90
C ARG A 21 5.48 -11.79 -14.72
N ARG A 22 5.07 -12.07 -13.48
CA ARG A 22 5.56 -11.40 -12.27
C ARG A 22 6.35 -12.32 -11.34
N ARG A 23 6.85 -13.45 -11.87
CA ARG A 23 7.48 -14.49 -11.04
C ARG A 23 8.64 -13.93 -10.21
N ASP A 24 9.50 -13.12 -10.82
CA ASP A 24 10.69 -12.59 -10.16
C ASP A 24 10.31 -11.56 -9.08
N ASP A 25 9.35 -10.67 -9.34
CA ASP A 25 8.78 -9.78 -8.33
C ASP A 25 8.21 -10.54 -7.12
N ILE A 26 7.52 -11.66 -7.37
CA ILE A 26 6.90 -12.48 -6.33
C ILE A 26 7.98 -13.12 -5.46
N ILE A 27 9.04 -13.65 -6.08
CA ILE A 27 10.18 -14.23 -5.36
C ILE A 27 10.85 -13.15 -4.51
N ALA A 28 11.17 -11.99 -5.09
CA ALA A 28 11.76 -10.87 -4.38
C ALA A 28 10.89 -10.40 -3.20
N ALA A 29 9.57 -10.34 -3.37
CA ALA A 29 8.65 -9.96 -2.29
C ALA A 29 8.66 -10.98 -1.13
N VAL A 30 8.76 -12.27 -1.43
CA VAL A 30 8.87 -13.33 -0.41
C VAL A 30 10.20 -13.25 0.31
N GLU A 31 11.31 -13.11 -0.41
CA GLU A 31 12.66 -12.99 0.15
C GLU A 31 12.81 -11.76 1.05
N LEU A 32 12.20 -10.64 0.65
CA LEU A 32 12.18 -9.39 1.43
C LEU A 32 11.14 -9.39 2.56
N GLY A 33 10.36 -10.46 2.74
CA GLY A 33 9.31 -10.55 3.77
C GLY A 33 8.19 -9.52 3.60
N ILE A 34 7.94 -9.05 2.38
CA ILE A 34 6.94 -8.01 2.09
C ILE A 34 5.55 -8.64 2.10
N SER A 35 4.77 -8.37 3.15
CA SER A 35 3.37 -8.79 3.21
C SER A 35 2.45 -7.81 2.49
N ASN A 36 1.35 -8.33 1.93
CA ASN A 36 0.31 -7.49 1.34
C ASN A 36 -0.41 -6.62 2.39
N GLY A 37 -0.29 -6.94 3.69
CA GLY A 37 -1.01 -6.26 4.76
C GLY A 37 -0.73 -4.75 4.82
N ARG A 38 0.51 -4.32 4.57
CA ARG A 38 0.85 -2.88 4.54
C ARG A 38 0.18 -2.16 3.37
N VAL A 39 0.16 -2.78 2.20
CA VAL A 39 -0.48 -2.22 0.99
C VAL A 39 -2.00 -2.16 1.18
N GLU A 40 -2.62 -3.21 1.72
CA GLU A 40 -4.07 -3.22 2.00
C GLU A 40 -4.48 -2.20 3.07
N ALA A 41 -3.66 -2.03 4.11
CA ALA A 41 -3.90 -0.99 5.12
C ALA A 41 -3.90 0.41 4.50
N ILE A 42 -2.97 0.69 3.59
CA ILE A 42 -2.93 1.95 2.84
C ILE A 42 -4.15 2.06 1.92
N ASN A 43 -4.48 1.02 1.16
CA ASN A 43 -5.65 1.01 0.27
C ASN A 43 -6.95 1.30 1.03
N ASN A 44 -7.14 0.72 2.22
CA ASN A 44 -8.30 0.98 3.06
C ASN A 44 -8.31 2.42 3.58
N LYS A 45 -7.15 2.97 3.96
CA LYS A 45 -7.02 4.38 4.35
C LYS A 45 -7.38 5.32 3.21
N ILE A 46 -6.96 5.01 1.98
CA ILE A 46 -7.32 5.75 0.77
C ILE A 46 -8.83 5.69 0.54
N LYS A 47 -9.45 4.50 0.56
CA LYS A 47 -10.91 4.33 0.38
C LYS A 47 -11.73 5.15 1.38
N VAL A 48 -11.31 5.21 2.64
CA VAL A 48 -11.96 6.04 3.66
C VAL A 48 -11.75 7.53 3.35
N THR A 49 -10.55 7.92 2.95
CA THR A 49 -10.22 9.33 2.66
C THR A 49 -10.96 9.86 1.43
N VAL A 50 -11.13 9.04 0.39
CA VAL A 50 -11.95 9.38 -0.78
C VAL A 50 -13.40 9.63 -0.37
N ARG A 51 -13.99 8.78 0.48
CA ARG A 51 -15.36 8.99 1.00
C ARG A 51 -15.50 10.28 1.81
N MET A 52 -14.49 10.66 2.59
CA MET A 52 -14.50 11.93 3.33
C MET A 52 -14.38 13.15 2.39
N GLY A 53 -13.77 12.98 1.23
CA GLY A 53 -13.58 14.05 0.24
C GLY A 53 -14.80 14.29 -0.65
N TYR A 54 -15.89 13.54 -0.49
CA TYR A 54 -17.14 13.84 -1.18
C TYR A 54 -17.62 15.23 -0.76
N GLY A 55 -17.80 16.13 -1.73
CA GLY A 55 -18.10 17.54 -1.49
C GLY A 55 -16.92 18.50 -1.70
N PHE A 56 -15.70 18.00 -1.90
CA PHE A 56 -14.63 18.84 -2.42
C PHE A 56 -14.95 19.30 -3.83
N ARG A 57 -14.93 20.62 -4.05
CA ARG A 57 -15.14 21.23 -5.36
C ARG A 57 -13.93 21.10 -6.29
N ASN A 58 -12.73 20.94 -5.73
CA ASN A 58 -11.50 20.68 -6.46
C ASN A 58 -10.90 19.33 -6.02
N THR A 59 -10.53 18.49 -6.99
CA THR A 59 -9.82 17.23 -6.82
C THR A 59 -8.44 17.39 -6.17
N ASP A 60 -7.78 18.53 -6.34
CA ASP A 60 -6.46 18.79 -5.73
C ASP A 60 -6.54 18.77 -4.19
N ASN A 61 -7.67 19.19 -3.62
CA ASN A 61 -7.89 19.15 -2.18
C ASN A 61 -7.96 17.70 -1.66
N LEU A 62 -8.52 16.79 -2.45
CA LEU A 62 -8.52 15.35 -2.13
C LEU A 62 -7.11 14.78 -2.19
N VAL A 63 -6.33 15.13 -3.22
CA VAL A 63 -4.94 14.69 -3.37
C VAL A 63 -4.08 15.19 -2.20
N ALA A 64 -4.21 16.47 -1.83
CA ALA A 64 -3.52 17.04 -0.68
C ALA A 64 -3.86 16.31 0.63
N LEU A 65 -5.15 15.99 0.85
CA LEU A 65 -5.59 15.23 2.01
C LEU A 65 -5.03 13.79 2.01
N LEU A 66 -4.98 13.14 0.84
CA LEU A 66 -4.37 11.81 0.69
C LEU A 66 -2.88 11.83 1.02
N MET A 67 -2.14 12.83 0.53
CA MET A 67 -0.72 13.00 0.83
C MET A 67 -0.48 13.24 2.32
N LEU A 68 -1.29 14.08 2.96
CA LEU A 68 -1.22 14.35 4.40
C LEU A 68 -1.54 13.09 5.24
N ARG A 69 -2.50 12.28 4.80
CA ARG A 69 -2.96 11.10 5.55
C ARG A 69 -2.07 9.89 5.32
N CYS A 70 -1.63 9.63 4.10
CA CYS A 70 -0.93 8.40 3.72
C CYS A 70 0.60 8.54 3.74
N GLY A 71 1.13 9.76 3.64
CA GLY A 71 2.56 10.02 3.78
C GLY A 71 3.00 10.19 5.24
N ASP A 72 4.32 10.25 5.45
CA ASP A 72 4.94 10.57 6.74
C ASP A 72 5.07 12.09 6.97
N CYS A 73 4.32 12.89 6.19
CA CYS A 73 4.32 14.34 6.28
C CYS A 73 3.59 14.80 7.55
N GLN A 74 4.34 15.41 8.47
CA GLN A 74 3.79 16.04 9.67
C GLN A 74 4.07 17.55 9.63
N PRO A 75 3.36 18.31 8.77
CA PRO A 75 3.52 19.76 8.73
C PRO A 75 3.06 20.37 10.06
N GLN A 76 3.71 21.46 10.46
CA GLN A 76 3.24 22.23 11.60
C GLN A 76 1.91 22.91 11.22
N LEU A 77 0.84 22.57 11.91
CA LEU A 77 -0.46 23.16 11.66
C LEU A 77 -0.61 24.49 12.42
N PRO A 78 -1.25 25.52 11.82
CA PRO A 78 -1.55 26.76 12.51
C PRO A 78 -2.31 26.52 13.82
N GLY A 79 -1.96 27.25 14.88
CA GLY A 79 -2.64 27.16 16.19
C GLY A 79 -2.33 25.90 17.01
N ARG A 80 -1.44 25.02 16.54
CA ARG A 80 -0.97 23.85 17.32
C ARG A 80 0.41 24.15 17.93
N PRO A 81 0.72 23.67 19.15
CA PRO A 81 2.09 23.72 19.66
C PRO A 81 3.05 22.93 18.77
N VAL A 82 4.30 23.37 18.68
CA VAL A 82 5.33 22.72 17.85
C VAL A 82 5.59 21.32 18.38
N LYS A 83 5.34 20.31 17.56
CA LYS A 83 5.67 18.93 17.91
C LYS A 83 7.09 18.61 17.48
N ALA A 84 7.91 18.12 18.40
CA ALA A 84 9.17 17.49 18.03
C ALA A 84 8.89 16.36 17.04
N ARG A 85 9.59 16.37 15.89
CA ARG A 85 9.46 15.35 14.85
C ARG A 85 9.75 13.99 15.48
N LYS A 86 8.73 13.14 15.63
CA LYS A 86 8.96 11.76 16.06
C LYS A 86 9.71 11.06 14.93
N LYS A 87 11.03 10.89 15.06
CA LYS A 87 11.77 9.94 14.20
C LYS A 87 11.07 8.59 14.37
N GLY A 88 10.47 8.09 13.29
CA GLY A 88 9.80 6.80 13.31
C GLY A 88 10.78 5.75 13.83
N VAL A 89 10.45 5.13 14.96
CA VAL A 89 11.17 3.95 15.43
C VAL A 89 10.90 2.88 14.38
N LYS A 90 11.86 2.63 13.49
CA LYS A 90 11.88 1.41 12.69
C LYS A 90 12.03 0.27 13.70
N GLY A 91 10.93 -0.42 14.00
CA GLY A 91 10.98 -1.70 14.68
C GLY A 91 11.71 -2.69 13.80
N ALA A 92 13.04 -2.74 13.95
CA ALA A 92 13.81 -3.90 13.56
C ALA A 92 13.43 -5.02 14.53
N LYS A 93 12.41 -5.82 14.18
CA LYS A 93 12.30 -7.14 14.76
C LYS A 93 13.38 -7.99 14.08
N SER A 94 14.51 -8.15 14.77
CA SER A 94 15.44 -9.24 14.50
C SER A 94 14.67 -10.55 14.65
N VAL A 95 14.41 -11.22 13.54
CA VAL A 95 14.17 -12.66 13.57
C VAL A 95 15.52 -13.29 13.84
N ALA A 96 15.69 -13.83 15.05
CA ALA A 96 16.85 -14.61 15.43
C ALA A 96 16.85 -15.94 14.66
N ALA A 97 18.07 -16.45 14.45
CA ALA A 97 18.47 -17.60 13.63
C ALA A 97 17.66 -18.87 13.81
#